data_AF-A0A444RNG5-F1
#
_entry.id   AF-A0A444RNG5-F1
#
_cell.length_a   1.000
_cell.length_b   1.000
_cell.length_c   1.000
_cell.angle_alpha   90.00
_cell.angle_beta   90.00
_cell.angle_gamma   90.00
#
_symmetry.space_group_name_H-M   'P 1'
#
loop_
_entity.id
_entity.type
_entity.pdbx_description
1 polymer ?
#
loop_
_entity_poly.entity_id
_entity_poly.type
_entity_poly.pdbx_seq_one_letter_code
_entity_poly.pdbx_strand_id
1 'polypeptide(L)'
;MSIGTASRLETLRVLSRQASPAASDTEDADVDALCYWSVFILEKAPSPTYTVLSSQDDAPALPSNPCLPPGVSEPALEAVQIGHQQIQDPKAGIVSPSVQSISIWGDICAYLSSIRKGKTEVPWSSNSTYSQIQVQLHQFELDLAPPHRFENILVKQRSPSELHSYGEYWSPWTIMQLSSHAALTVLNHPFLHLVALRGRECRAQPKLFMQHIID
;
A
#
# COMPACT_ATOMS: atom_id res chain seq x y z
N MET A 1 -1.74 -16.73 16.10
CA MET A 1 -1.52 -16.00 17.38
C MET A 1 -0.16 -15.28 17.44
N SER A 2 0.68 -15.27 16.40
CA SER A 2 2.04 -14.72 16.45
C SER A 2 2.19 -13.25 16.01
N ILE A 3 1.30 -12.73 15.15
CA ILE A 3 1.46 -11.39 14.55
C ILE A 3 1.15 -10.27 15.54
N GLY A 4 0.05 -10.37 16.28
CA GLY A 4 -0.32 -9.36 17.27
C GLY A 4 0.64 -9.28 18.45
N THR A 5 1.34 -10.39 18.77
CA THR A 5 2.43 -10.36 19.76
C THR A 5 3.67 -9.67 19.18
N ALA A 6 4.00 -9.90 17.91
CA ALA A 6 5.12 -9.21 17.25
C ALA A 6 4.88 -7.70 17.16
N SER A 7 3.69 -7.25 16.72
CA SER A 7 3.34 -5.82 16.68
C SER A 7 3.46 -5.17 18.06
N ARG A 8 2.95 -5.82 19.13
CA ARG A 8 3.07 -5.30 20.50
C ARG A 8 4.50 -5.24 21.00
N LEU A 9 5.32 -6.26 20.69
CA LEU A 9 6.74 -6.26 21.05
C LEU A 9 7.47 -5.13 20.34
N GLU A 10 7.16 -4.88 19.07
CA GLU A 10 7.74 -3.76 18.33
C GLU A 10 7.32 -2.41 18.92
N THR A 11 6.05 -2.22 19.28
CA THR A 11 5.60 -1.01 19.99
C THR A 11 6.35 -0.82 21.31
N LEU A 12 6.54 -1.88 22.10
CA LEU A 12 7.30 -1.80 23.35
C LEU A 12 8.79 -1.48 23.11
N ARG A 13 9.37 -2.02 22.03
CA ARG A 13 10.75 -1.74 21.62
C ARG A 13 10.94 -0.26 21.28
N VAL A 14 10.03 0.31 20.48
CA VAL A 14 10.05 1.74 20.12
C VAL A 14 9.93 2.60 21.38
N LEU A 15 8.97 2.31 22.27
CA LEU A 15 8.79 3.03 23.54
C LEU A 15 10.03 2.92 24.45
N SER A 16 10.64 1.74 24.53
CA SER A 16 11.84 1.52 25.34
C SER A 16 13.04 2.33 24.85
N ARG A 17 13.17 2.54 23.53
CA ARG A 17 14.26 3.34 22.94
C ARG A 17 14.03 4.83 23.07
N GLN A 18 12.79 5.30 22.94
CA GLN A 18 12.45 6.68 23.26
C GLN A 18 12.81 7.02 24.71
N ALA A 19 12.68 6.05 25.63
CA ALA A 19 13.08 6.21 27.02
C ALA A 19 14.61 6.11 27.28
N SER A 20 15.40 5.60 26.35
CA SER A 20 16.86 5.45 26.48
C SER A 20 17.58 5.74 25.15
N PRO A 21 17.87 7.02 24.85
CA PRO A 21 18.45 7.45 23.57
C PRO A 21 19.98 7.25 23.46
N ALA A 22 20.61 6.52 24.38
CA ALA A 22 22.07 6.41 24.42
C ALA A 22 22.59 5.35 23.43
N ALA A 23 23.34 5.82 22.42
CA ALA A 23 24.10 5.09 21.41
C ALA A 23 23.25 4.32 20.37
N SER A 24 22.78 5.01 19.33
CA SER A 24 22.37 4.36 18.08
C SER A 24 23.49 4.52 17.06
N ASP A 25 24.23 3.44 16.81
CA ASP A 25 25.03 3.31 15.59
C ASP A 25 24.08 3.27 14.38
N THR A 26 24.48 3.87 13.26
CA THR A 26 23.64 3.97 12.05
C THR A 26 23.24 2.62 11.47
N GLU A 27 24.06 1.58 11.69
CA GLU A 27 23.78 0.21 11.24
C GLU A 27 22.63 -0.44 12.01
N ASP A 28 22.51 -0.17 13.32
CA ASP A 28 21.39 -0.67 14.12
C ASP A 28 20.07 -0.06 13.64
N ALA A 29 20.07 1.24 13.30
CA ALA A 29 18.86 1.95 12.88
C ALA A 29 18.20 1.40 11.60
N ASP A 30 18.98 0.97 10.60
CA ASP A 30 18.44 0.39 9.36
C ASP A 30 17.85 -1.01 9.60
N VAL A 31 18.52 -1.83 10.42
CA VAL A 31 18.00 -3.16 10.84
C VAL A 31 16.69 -3.01 11.61
N ASP A 32 16.56 -1.96 12.42
CA ASP A 32 15.34 -1.69 13.17
C ASP A 32 14.20 -1.21 12.28
N ALA A 33 14.49 -0.32 11.33
CA ALA A 33 13.52 0.08 10.31
C ALA A 33 13.03 -1.14 9.53
N LEU A 34 13.94 -2.02 9.08
CA LEU A 34 13.59 -3.27 8.40
C LEU A 34 12.70 -4.16 9.26
N CYS A 35 13.00 -4.30 10.56
CA CYS A 35 12.19 -5.07 11.50
C CYS A 35 10.77 -4.48 11.60
N TYR A 36 10.66 -3.18 11.87
CA TYR A 36 9.38 -2.47 11.98
C TYR A 36 8.54 -2.65 10.71
N TRP A 37 9.11 -2.36 9.53
CA TRP A 37 8.39 -2.42 8.27
C TRP A 37 8.03 -3.86 7.87
N SER A 38 8.84 -4.85 8.24
CA SER A 38 8.48 -6.27 8.08
C SER A 38 7.27 -6.65 8.93
N VAL A 39 7.24 -6.24 10.20
CA VAL A 39 6.09 -6.49 11.09
C VAL A 39 4.86 -5.73 10.59
N PHE A 40 5.01 -4.49 10.12
CA PHE A 40 3.93 -3.70 9.52
C PHE A 40 3.31 -4.40 8.32
N ILE A 41 4.13 -4.88 7.38
CA ILE A 41 3.67 -5.63 6.19
C ILE A 41 2.92 -6.89 6.62
N LEU A 42 3.48 -7.62 7.58
CA LEU A 42 2.87 -8.83 8.15
C LEU A 42 1.58 -8.54 8.89
N GLU A 43 1.41 -7.38 9.51
CA GLU A 43 0.15 -6.99 10.16
C GLU A 43 -0.93 -6.67 9.11
N LYS A 44 -0.55 -5.99 8.02
CA LYS A 44 -1.47 -5.55 6.96
C LYS A 44 -1.89 -6.66 5.98
N ALA A 45 -1.02 -7.62 5.66
CA ALA A 45 -1.28 -8.58 4.57
C ALA A 45 -2.28 -9.74 4.89
N PRO A 46 -2.30 -10.36 6.09
CA PRO A 46 -3.13 -11.53 6.39
C PRO A 46 -4.33 -11.27 7.33
N SER A 47 -4.35 -10.19 8.13
CA SER A 47 -5.47 -9.90 9.06
C SER A 47 -5.46 -8.45 9.59
N PRO A 48 -6.32 -7.56 9.07
CA PRO A 48 -6.44 -6.16 9.50
C PRO A 48 -7.17 -5.99 10.84
N THR A 49 -7.40 -7.08 11.58
CA THR A 49 -8.06 -7.01 12.90
C THR A 49 -7.17 -6.34 13.95
N TYR A 50 -5.86 -6.32 13.69
CA TYR A 50 -4.84 -5.62 14.46
C TYR A 50 -4.18 -4.65 13.50
N THR A 51 -4.29 -3.35 13.78
CA THR A 51 -3.65 -2.25 13.04
C THR A 51 -2.91 -1.34 14.02
N VAL A 52 -2.19 -1.95 14.95
CA VAL A 52 -1.45 -1.30 16.03
C VAL A 52 -0.39 -0.38 15.43
N LEU A 53 0.43 -0.89 14.49
CA LEU A 53 1.50 -0.11 13.90
C LEU A 53 1.00 1.01 12.98
N SER A 54 -0.15 0.82 12.31
CA SER A 54 -0.76 1.87 11.48
C SER A 54 -1.39 3.00 12.28
N SER A 55 -1.59 2.82 13.59
CA SER A 55 -2.18 3.84 14.47
C SER A 55 -1.12 4.69 15.18
N GLN A 56 0.17 4.45 14.90
CA GLN A 56 1.29 5.07 15.60
C GLN A 56 1.88 6.20 14.74
N ASP A 57 2.01 7.40 15.30
CA ASP A 57 2.54 8.58 14.58
C ASP A 57 4.09 8.57 14.44
N ASP A 58 4.79 7.72 15.20
CA ASP A 58 6.25 7.66 15.26
C ASP A 58 6.84 6.52 14.41
N ALA A 59 6.39 6.34 13.16
CA ALA A 59 6.98 5.32 12.28
C ALA A 59 8.45 5.67 11.95
N PRO A 60 9.38 4.70 11.96
CA PRO A 60 10.76 4.94 11.55
C PRO A 60 10.83 5.28 10.06
N ALA A 61 11.96 5.86 9.63
CA ALA A 61 12.24 6.07 8.22
C ALA A 61 12.15 4.75 7.44
N LEU A 62 11.79 4.84 6.15
CA LEU A 62 11.82 3.67 5.27
C LEU A 62 13.27 3.16 5.13
N PRO A 63 13.45 1.83 4.99
CA PRO A 63 14.78 1.27 4.79
C PRO A 63 15.34 1.72 3.44
N SER A 64 16.65 1.54 3.30
CA SER A 64 17.36 1.89 2.06
C SER A 64 16.77 1.19 0.84
N ASN A 65 16.70 1.90 -0.28
CA ASN A 65 16.21 1.32 -1.53
C ASN A 65 17.23 0.32 -2.11
N PRO A 66 16.76 -0.79 -2.72
CA PRO A 66 17.63 -1.77 -3.36
C PRO A 66 18.27 -1.20 -4.63
N CYS A 67 19.32 -1.85 -5.11
CA CYS A 67 19.91 -1.52 -6.40
C CYS A 67 18.90 -1.66 -7.55
N LEU A 68 18.88 -0.66 -8.43
CA LEU A 68 18.02 -0.67 -9.61
C LEU A 68 18.50 -1.72 -10.63
N PRO A 69 17.58 -2.52 -11.22
CA PRO A 69 17.91 -3.39 -12.33
C PRO A 69 18.35 -2.59 -13.57
N PRO A 70 19.19 -3.16 -14.46
CA PRO A 70 19.59 -2.51 -15.70
C PRO A 70 18.38 -2.10 -16.54
N GLY A 71 18.40 -0.90 -17.10
CA GLY A 71 17.29 -0.38 -17.93
C GLY A 71 16.06 0.07 -17.14
N VAL A 72 16.04 -0.04 -15.80
CA VAL A 72 15.16 0.76 -14.94
C VAL A 72 15.90 2.05 -14.61
N SER A 73 15.82 3.04 -15.49
CA SER A 73 16.39 4.37 -15.22
C SER A 73 15.36 5.22 -14.48
N GLU A 74 15.77 5.90 -13.40
CA GLU A 74 15.04 7.09 -12.94
C GLU A 74 14.88 8.03 -14.14
N PRO A 75 13.69 8.62 -14.36
CA PRO A 75 13.51 9.50 -15.50
C PRO A 75 14.51 10.64 -15.35
N ALA A 76 15.42 10.76 -16.33
CA ALA A 76 16.16 12.00 -16.50
C ALA A 76 15.12 13.13 -16.57
N LEU A 77 15.47 14.29 -16.02
CA LEU A 77 14.64 15.50 -15.83
C LEU A 77 14.05 16.11 -17.12
N GLU A 78 13.65 15.32 -18.11
CA GLU A 78 12.86 15.75 -19.25
C GLU A 78 11.38 15.67 -18.88
N ALA A 79 10.99 16.53 -17.95
CA ALA A 79 9.60 16.80 -17.65
C ALA A 79 8.94 17.42 -18.90
N VAL A 80 8.21 16.60 -19.66
CA VAL A 80 7.15 17.12 -20.52
C VAL A 80 6.12 17.75 -19.59
N GLN A 81 6.10 19.08 -19.60
CA GLN A 81 5.14 19.92 -18.89
C GLN A 81 3.74 19.67 -19.45
N ILE A 82 3.00 18.74 -18.83
CA ILE A 82 1.53 18.82 -18.81
C ILE A 82 1.14 18.87 -17.33
N GLY A 83 0.66 20.05 -16.94
CA GLY A 83 0.63 20.50 -15.56
C GLY A 83 -0.12 19.59 -14.60
N HIS A 84 0.61 19.03 -13.64
CA HIS A 84 0.28 18.93 -12.23
C HIS A 84 1.62 18.73 -11.50
N GLN A 85 2.28 19.83 -11.13
CA GLN A 85 3.49 19.79 -10.30
C GLN A 85 3.13 19.31 -8.90
N GLN A 86 3.00 18.00 -8.72
CA GLN A 86 3.43 17.36 -7.50
C GLN A 86 4.92 17.10 -7.70
N ILE A 87 5.75 17.65 -6.82
CA ILE A 87 7.19 17.42 -6.81
C ILE A 87 7.39 15.93 -6.50
N GLN A 88 7.31 15.07 -7.51
CA GLN A 88 7.80 13.70 -7.40
C GLN A 88 9.29 13.84 -7.14
N ASP A 89 9.74 13.45 -5.94
CA ASP A 89 11.17 13.31 -5.68
C ASP A 89 11.68 12.26 -6.68
N PRO A 90 12.55 12.64 -7.64
CA PRO A 90 13.01 11.74 -8.69
C PRO A 90 13.73 10.49 -8.15
N LYS A 91 14.08 10.50 -6.85
CA LYS A 91 14.74 9.42 -6.09
C LYS A 91 13.77 8.45 -5.39
N ALA A 92 12.48 8.51 -5.67
CA ALA A 92 11.49 7.65 -5.02
C ALA A 92 11.66 6.18 -5.47
N GLY A 93 12.56 5.46 -4.80
CA GLY A 93 12.78 4.05 -5.06
C GLY A 93 11.60 3.18 -4.65
N ILE A 94 11.69 1.88 -4.96
CA ILE A 94 10.56 0.95 -4.94
C ILE A 94 9.99 0.64 -3.54
N VAL A 95 10.75 0.90 -2.47
CA VAL A 95 10.35 0.53 -1.10
C VAL A 95 9.10 1.30 -0.66
N SER A 96 9.11 2.64 -0.80
CA SER A 96 7.98 3.49 -0.41
C SER A 96 6.65 3.09 -1.07
N PRO A 97 6.55 3.02 -2.41
CA PRO A 97 5.30 2.65 -3.06
C PRO A 97 4.90 1.19 -2.77
N SER A 98 5.85 0.28 -2.52
CA SER A 98 5.52 -1.09 -2.12
C SER A 98 4.84 -1.15 -0.74
N VAL A 99 5.34 -0.40 0.22
CA VAL A 99 4.76 -0.28 1.57
C VAL A 99 3.41 0.42 1.51
N GLN A 100 3.27 1.48 0.72
CA GLN A 100 2.00 2.19 0.54
C GLN A 100 0.92 1.27 -0.05
N SER A 101 1.25 0.49 -1.09
CA SER A 101 0.33 -0.47 -1.70
C SER A 101 -0.17 -1.52 -0.68
N ILE A 102 0.73 -2.03 0.17
CA ILE A 102 0.38 -2.97 1.25
C ILE A 102 -0.51 -2.29 2.32
N SER A 103 -0.23 -1.03 2.64
CA SER A 103 -1.05 -0.27 3.58
C SER A 103 -2.50 -0.13 3.10
N ILE A 104 -2.69 0.26 1.82
CA ILE A 104 -3.99 0.38 1.16
C ILE A 104 -4.71 -0.97 1.13
N TRP A 105 -3.98 -2.05 0.81
CA TRP A 105 -4.54 -3.41 0.84
C TRP A 105 -5.09 -3.78 2.24
N GLY A 106 -4.37 -3.44 3.29
CA GLY A 106 -4.86 -3.67 4.65
C GLY A 106 -6.10 -2.85 4.99
N ASP A 107 -6.22 -1.63 4.47
CA ASP A 107 -7.42 -0.78 4.65
C ASP A 107 -8.64 -1.38 3.94
N ILE A 108 -8.44 -1.94 2.74
CA ILE A 108 -9.46 -2.73 2.04
C ILE A 108 -9.88 -3.93 2.87
N CYS A 109 -8.92 -4.70 3.38
CA CYS A 109 -9.25 -5.84 4.23
C CYS A 109 -10.04 -5.39 5.47
N ALA A 110 -9.69 -4.25 6.08
CA ALA A 110 -10.39 -3.70 7.24
C ALA A 110 -11.84 -3.33 6.88
N TYR A 111 -12.04 -2.72 5.72
CA TYR A 111 -13.33 -2.41 5.14
C TYR A 111 -14.17 -3.66 4.88
N LEU A 112 -13.61 -4.70 4.26
CA LEU A 112 -14.30 -5.99 4.07
C LEU A 112 -14.74 -6.61 5.40
N SER A 113 -13.87 -6.54 6.42
CA SER A 113 -14.16 -7.03 7.76
C SER A 113 -15.30 -6.24 8.43
N SER A 114 -15.39 -4.93 8.19
CA SER A 114 -16.47 -4.09 8.72
C SER A 114 -17.82 -4.44 8.08
N ILE A 115 -17.86 -4.63 6.75
CA ILE A 115 -19.05 -5.08 6.01
C ILE A 115 -19.50 -6.45 6.51
N ARG A 116 -18.58 -7.40 6.69
CA ARG A 116 -18.88 -8.73 7.22
C ARG A 116 -19.49 -8.68 8.63
N LYS A 117 -19.14 -7.67 9.44
CA LYS A 117 -19.73 -7.42 10.76
C LYS A 117 -21.08 -6.67 10.68
N GLY A 118 -21.61 -6.42 9.48
CA GLY A 118 -22.87 -5.72 9.26
C GLY A 118 -22.77 -4.19 9.33
N LYS A 119 -21.56 -3.62 9.38
CA LYS A 119 -21.37 -2.16 9.33
C LYS A 119 -21.45 -1.72 7.87
N THR A 120 -22.65 -1.40 7.41
CA THR A 120 -22.89 -0.96 6.03
C THR A 120 -22.89 0.56 5.93
N GLU A 121 -22.35 1.08 4.83
CA GLU A 121 -22.26 2.52 4.54
C GLU A 121 -22.78 2.84 3.14
N VAL A 122 -22.95 4.12 2.81
CA VAL A 122 -23.33 4.57 1.46
C VAL A 122 -22.04 4.75 0.65
N PRO A 123 -21.67 3.83 -0.26
CA PRO A 123 -20.33 3.83 -0.85
C PRO A 123 -20.04 5.06 -1.74
N TRP A 124 -21.08 5.65 -2.34
CA TRP A 124 -20.94 6.87 -3.15
C TRP A 124 -20.95 8.17 -2.33
N SER A 125 -20.96 8.07 -0.99
CA SER A 125 -20.77 9.25 -0.14
C SER A 125 -19.29 9.60 -0.09
N SER A 126 -18.95 10.89 -0.20
CA SER A 126 -17.57 11.38 -0.13
C SER A 126 -16.83 10.95 1.15
N ASN A 127 -17.56 10.74 2.25
CA ASN A 127 -17.00 10.36 3.54
C ASN A 127 -17.07 8.85 3.81
N SER A 128 -17.47 8.05 2.82
CA SER A 128 -17.47 6.60 2.94
C SER A 128 -16.05 6.05 2.90
N THR A 129 -15.84 4.93 3.58
CA THR A 129 -14.58 4.19 3.55
C THR A 129 -14.26 3.77 2.12
N TYR A 130 -15.25 3.31 1.34
CA TYR A 130 -15.08 3.02 -0.09
C TYR A 130 -14.49 4.21 -0.87
N SER A 131 -15.10 5.41 -0.75
CA SER A 131 -14.65 6.58 -1.50
C SER A 131 -13.26 7.04 -1.06
N GLN A 132 -12.94 6.95 0.22
CA GLN A 132 -11.61 7.30 0.75
C GLN A 132 -10.52 6.36 0.22
N ILE A 133 -10.74 5.04 0.25
CA ILE A 133 -9.81 4.06 -0.31
C ILE A 133 -9.65 4.26 -1.82
N GLN A 134 -10.75 4.52 -2.53
CA GLN A 134 -10.71 4.80 -3.97
C GLN A 134 -9.83 6.02 -4.26
N VAL A 135 -9.93 7.10 -3.49
CA VAL A 135 -9.04 8.28 -3.63
C VAL A 135 -7.58 7.91 -3.36
N GLN A 136 -7.30 7.13 -2.32
CA GLN A 136 -5.94 6.67 -2.01
C GLN A 136 -5.32 5.85 -3.15
N LEU A 137 -6.10 4.98 -3.80
CA LEU A 137 -5.65 4.20 -4.96
C LEU A 137 -5.27 5.10 -6.15
N HIS A 138 -6.09 6.11 -6.45
CA HIS A 138 -5.77 7.07 -7.52
C HIS A 138 -4.55 7.92 -7.19
N GLN A 139 -4.43 8.39 -5.94
CA GLN A 139 -3.26 9.15 -5.50
C GLN A 139 -1.99 8.29 -5.60
N PHE A 140 -2.06 7.03 -5.15
CA PHE A 140 -0.96 6.08 -5.30
C PHE A 140 -0.52 5.91 -6.76
N GLU A 141 -1.47 5.78 -7.70
CA GLU A 141 -1.16 5.67 -9.13
C GLU A 141 -0.50 6.94 -9.69
N LEU A 142 -0.98 8.11 -9.28
CA LEU A 142 -0.41 9.40 -9.69
C LEU A 142 1.02 9.60 -9.14
N ASP A 143 1.23 9.25 -7.87
CA ASP A 143 2.52 9.41 -7.19
C ASP A 143 3.54 8.35 -7.60
N LEU A 144 3.11 7.24 -8.22
CA LEU A 144 4.01 6.18 -8.68
C LEU A 144 4.94 6.69 -9.79
N ALA A 145 6.24 6.71 -9.49
CA ALA A 145 7.27 7.15 -10.41
C ALA A 145 7.23 6.33 -11.72
N PRO A 146 7.39 6.97 -12.89
CA PRO A 146 7.29 6.30 -14.19
C PRO A 146 8.06 4.98 -14.33
N PRO A 147 9.31 4.83 -13.84
CA PRO A 147 10.08 3.58 -14.02
C PRO A 147 9.47 2.37 -13.32
N HIS A 148 8.69 2.59 -12.27
CA HIS A 148 8.07 1.53 -11.47
C HIS A 148 6.68 1.13 -12.00
N ARG A 149 6.13 1.88 -12.97
CA ARG A 149 4.83 1.58 -13.59
C ARG A 149 4.92 0.33 -14.45
N PHE A 150 3.82 -0.44 -14.47
CA PHE A 150 3.74 -1.68 -15.22
C PHE A 150 4.05 -1.50 -16.72
N GLU A 151 3.58 -0.40 -17.30
CA GLU A 151 3.77 -0.05 -18.71
C GLU A 151 5.25 0.19 -19.10
N ASN A 152 6.05 0.75 -18.19
CA ASN A 152 7.42 1.18 -18.46
C ASN A 152 8.47 0.13 -18.07
N ILE A 153 8.11 -0.83 -17.21
CA ILE A 153 9.06 -1.81 -16.68
C ILE A 153 9.41 -2.92 -17.71
N LEU A 154 8.61 -3.04 -18.78
CA LEU A 154 8.77 -3.98 -19.89
C LEU A 154 9.01 -5.43 -19.42
N VAL A 155 8.19 -5.93 -18.48
CA VAL A 155 8.37 -7.24 -17.82
C VAL A 155 8.68 -8.38 -18.80
N LYS A 156 8.02 -8.39 -19.96
CA LYS A 156 8.19 -9.43 -20.99
C LYS A 156 9.60 -9.48 -21.60
N GLN A 157 10.38 -8.42 -21.46
CA GLN A 157 11.74 -8.29 -21.98
C GLN A 157 12.81 -8.63 -20.92
N ARG A 158 12.41 -8.86 -19.66
CA ARG A 158 13.32 -9.16 -18.55
C ARG A 158 13.70 -10.63 -18.55
N SER A 159 14.99 -10.91 -18.34
CA SER A 159 15.49 -12.28 -18.30
C SER A 159 15.28 -12.93 -16.92
N PRO A 160 15.02 -14.26 -16.83
CA PRO A 160 14.91 -14.93 -15.54
C PRO A 160 16.15 -14.77 -14.64
N SER A 161 17.34 -14.72 -15.25
CA SER A 161 18.60 -14.46 -14.55
C SER A 161 18.64 -13.09 -13.90
N GLU A 162 18.18 -12.05 -14.61
CA GLU A 162 18.09 -10.70 -14.07
C GLU A 162 17.08 -10.61 -12.92
N LEU A 163 15.90 -11.23 -13.09
CA LEU A 163 14.88 -11.26 -12.04
C LEU A 163 15.42 -11.88 -10.74
N HIS A 164 16.23 -12.93 -10.86
CA HIS A 164 16.88 -13.56 -9.72
C HIS A 164 17.98 -12.69 -9.11
N SER A 165 18.83 -12.07 -9.94
CA SER A 165 19.93 -11.22 -9.48
C SER A 165 19.48 -9.92 -8.79
N TYR A 166 18.32 -9.39 -9.17
CA TYR A 166 17.74 -8.18 -8.59
C TYR A 166 16.47 -8.47 -7.78
N GLY A 167 16.43 -9.61 -7.09
CA GLY A 167 15.26 -10.06 -6.33
C GLY A 167 14.79 -9.07 -5.27
N GLU A 168 15.71 -8.30 -4.67
CA GLU A 168 15.41 -7.25 -3.69
C GLU A 168 14.60 -6.10 -4.28
N TYR A 169 14.70 -5.86 -5.59
CA TYR A 169 13.86 -4.90 -6.31
C TYR A 169 12.57 -5.56 -6.83
N TRP A 170 12.69 -6.73 -7.46
CA TRP A 170 11.56 -7.37 -8.12
C TRP A 170 10.51 -7.89 -7.14
N SER A 171 10.92 -8.29 -5.93
CA SER A 171 9.99 -8.75 -4.90
C SER A 171 9.02 -7.63 -4.44
N PRO A 172 9.50 -6.46 -3.94
CA PRO A 172 8.60 -5.37 -3.58
C PRO A 172 7.85 -4.81 -4.79
N TRP A 173 8.46 -4.75 -5.98
CA TRP A 173 7.74 -4.34 -7.20
C TRP A 173 6.57 -5.27 -7.54
N THR A 174 6.78 -6.59 -7.46
CA THR A 174 5.73 -7.57 -7.76
C THR A 174 4.61 -7.49 -6.73
N ILE A 175 4.96 -7.40 -5.45
CA ILE A 175 3.98 -7.26 -4.37
C ILE A 175 3.18 -5.97 -4.53
N MET A 176 3.85 -4.86 -4.85
CA MET A 176 3.23 -3.57 -5.10
C MET A 176 2.18 -3.66 -6.21
N GLN A 177 2.55 -4.18 -7.38
CA GLN A 177 1.67 -4.33 -8.54
C GLN A 177 0.50 -5.28 -8.27
N LEU A 178 0.78 -6.44 -7.68
CA LEU A 178 -0.26 -7.43 -7.36
C LEU A 178 -1.27 -6.85 -6.37
N SER A 179 -0.78 -6.19 -5.31
CA SER A 179 -1.62 -5.66 -4.25
C SER A 179 -2.47 -4.49 -4.74
N SER A 180 -1.93 -3.57 -5.56
CA SER A 180 -2.68 -2.42 -6.08
C SER A 180 -3.74 -2.84 -7.09
N HIS A 181 -3.44 -3.80 -7.98
CA HIS A 181 -4.45 -4.35 -8.89
C HIS A 181 -5.52 -5.16 -8.15
N ALA A 182 -5.12 -6.03 -7.22
CA ALA A 182 -6.07 -6.79 -6.41
C ALA A 182 -6.96 -5.86 -5.58
N ALA A 183 -6.40 -4.78 -5.02
CA ALA A 183 -7.13 -3.75 -4.29
C ALA A 183 -8.27 -3.16 -5.12
N LEU A 184 -7.97 -2.71 -6.35
CA LEU A 184 -8.98 -2.13 -7.24
C LEU A 184 -10.08 -3.13 -7.62
N THR A 185 -9.69 -4.38 -7.94
CA THR A 185 -10.65 -5.43 -8.30
C THR A 185 -11.56 -5.81 -7.13
N VAL A 186 -10.99 -5.97 -5.94
CA VAL A 186 -11.75 -6.36 -4.74
C VAL A 186 -12.68 -5.23 -4.30
N LEU A 187 -12.21 -3.98 -4.33
CA LEU A 187 -12.99 -2.82 -3.92
C LEU A 187 -14.22 -2.61 -4.80
N ASN A 188 -14.10 -2.87 -6.11
CA ASN A 188 -15.20 -2.72 -7.08
C ASN A 188 -15.95 -4.03 -7.35
N HIS A 189 -15.69 -5.09 -6.60
CA HIS A 189 -16.28 -6.39 -6.88
C HIS A 189 -17.81 -6.37 -6.65
N PRO A 190 -18.64 -6.82 -7.61
CA PRO A 190 -20.10 -6.71 -7.51
C PRO A 190 -20.70 -7.32 -6.24
N PHE A 191 -20.16 -8.46 -5.80
CA PHE A 191 -20.64 -9.13 -4.58
C PHE A 191 -20.42 -8.31 -3.31
N LEU A 192 -19.37 -7.47 -3.27
CA LEU A 192 -19.12 -6.59 -2.14
C LEU A 192 -20.29 -5.62 -1.97
N HIS A 193 -20.73 -5.03 -3.07
CA HIS A 193 -21.80 -4.05 -3.09
C HIS A 193 -23.18 -4.70 -2.88
N LEU A 194 -23.40 -5.92 -3.38
CA LEU A 194 -24.61 -6.68 -3.06
C LEU A 194 -24.76 -6.91 -1.55
N VAL A 195 -23.66 -7.25 -0.86
CA VAL A 195 -23.66 -7.46 0.59
C VAL A 195 -23.75 -6.13 1.34
N ALA A 196 -22.97 -5.13 0.95
CA ALA A 196 -22.95 -3.81 1.60
C ALA A 196 -24.27 -3.04 1.45
N LEU A 197 -25.03 -3.29 0.38
CA LEU A 197 -26.32 -2.66 0.12
C LEU A 197 -27.52 -3.52 0.55
N ARG A 198 -27.27 -4.74 1.07
CA ARG A 198 -28.32 -5.65 1.56
C ARG A 198 -29.14 -4.96 2.66
N GLY A 199 -30.46 -4.89 2.48
CA GLY A 199 -31.38 -4.24 3.42
C GLY A 199 -31.65 -2.75 3.17
N ARG A 200 -31.12 -2.16 2.09
CA ARG A 200 -31.43 -0.77 1.67
C ARG A 200 -32.51 -0.67 0.60
N GLU A 201 -33.47 -1.59 0.65
CA GLU A 201 -34.53 -1.81 -0.35
C GLU A 201 -35.38 -0.56 -0.70
N CYS A 202 -35.29 0.52 0.07
CA CYS A 202 -36.05 1.75 -0.15
C CYS A 202 -35.23 2.99 -0.59
N ARG A 203 -33.93 2.90 -0.86
CA ARG A 203 -33.13 4.06 -1.35
C ARG A 203 -32.74 3.89 -2.81
N ALA A 204 -33.09 4.88 -3.62
CA ALA A 204 -32.60 4.98 -4.99
C ALA A 204 -31.06 4.96 -5.02
N GLN A 205 -30.50 4.03 -5.79
CA GLN A 205 -29.05 3.89 -5.98
C GLN A 205 -28.63 4.68 -7.22
N PRO A 206 -27.51 5.44 -7.20
CA PRO A 206 -27.04 6.15 -8.37
C PRO A 206 -26.69 5.17 -9.49
N LYS A 207 -27.27 5.37 -10.69
CA LYS A 207 -27.06 4.47 -11.83
C LYS A 207 -25.60 4.43 -12.30
N LEU A 208 -24.93 5.59 -12.32
CA LEU A 208 -23.52 5.70 -12.71
C LEU A 208 -22.61 4.86 -11.80
N PHE A 209 -22.88 4.88 -10.50
CA PHE A 209 -22.15 4.07 -9.53
C PHE A 209 -22.37 2.58 -9.78
N MET A 210 -23.62 2.16 -10.04
CA MET A 210 -23.93 0.77 -10.32
C MET A 210 -23.29 0.26 -11.62
N GLN A 211 -23.21 1.10 -12.66
CA GLN A 211 -22.50 0.74 -13.90
C GLN A 211 -21.01 0.47 -13.65
N HIS A 212 -20.35 1.37 -12.91
CA HIS A 212 -18.92 1.25 -12.59
C HIS A 212 -18.53 -0.05 -11.87
N ILE A 213 -19.47 -0.65 -11.14
CA ILE A 213 -19.24 -1.84 -10.32
C ILE A 213 -19.66 -3.14 -11.01
N ILE A 214 -20.51 -3.06 -12.04
CA ILE A 214 -21.09 -4.23 -12.72
C ILE A 214 -20.35 -4.55 -14.03
N ASP A 215 -19.77 -3.54 -14.70
CA ASP A 215 -18.97 -3.69 -15.93
C ASP A 215 -17.55 -4.20 -15.64
#